data_AF-A0A936WN78-F1
#
_entry.id   AF-A0A936WN78-F1
#
_cell.length_a   1.000
_cell.length_b   1.000
_cell.length_c   1.000
_cell.angle_alpha   90.00
_cell.angle_beta   90.00
_cell.angle_gamma   90.00
#
_symmetry.space_group_name_H-M   'P 1'
#
loop_
_entity.id
_entity.type
_entity.pdbx_description
1 polymer ?
#
loop_
_entity_poly.entity_id
_entity_poly.type
_entity_poly.pdbx_seq_one_letter_code
_entity_poly.pdbx_strand_id
1 'polypeptide(L)'
;MRIRKMTTLLAPAIALGLLLPGCSNTVDEQKAETNAAMAKVQERMDAASARTAATWESERAEMLRDLRQLRDDIDNKLTSSNARLAGKGLKPSERKDEEAMKAELSTEKVKVERLIADVEGANDSTWESVKTSTKKAAEDVKSWWSRLKENVDKKTTRDADHDGH
;
A
#
# COMPACT_ATOMS: atom_id res chain seq x y z
N MET A 1 0.42 -26.30 -53.48
CA MET A 1 -0.01 -25.38 -54.56
C MET A 1 1.03 -24.26 -54.63
N ARG A 2 1.75 -24.17 -55.75
CA ARG A 2 2.72 -23.10 -56.10
C ARG A 2 1.95 -21.94 -56.73
N ILE A 3 2.28 -20.67 -56.43
CA ILE A 3 2.40 -19.51 -57.37
C ILE A 3 3.21 -18.42 -56.61
N ARG A 4 4.52 -18.20 -56.83
CA ARG A 4 5.26 -17.38 -57.83
C ARG A 4 4.92 -15.87 -57.91
N LYS A 5 5.95 -15.09 -57.53
CA LYS A 5 6.46 -13.83 -58.12
C LYS A 5 5.55 -12.58 -58.17
N MET A 6 6.03 -11.46 -57.64
CA MET A 6 6.40 -10.33 -58.50
C MET A 6 7.26 -9.27 -57.79
N THR A 7 8.38 -9.01 -58.44
CA THR A 7 9.32 -7.91 -58.35
C THR A 7 8.63 -6.54 -58.43
N THR A 8 8.95 -5.62 -57.52
CA THR A 8 9.07 -4.20 -57.89
C THR A 8 10.14 -3.53 -57.02
N LEU A 9 11.30 -3.30 -57.64
CA LEU A 9 12.26 -2.27 -57.26
C LEU A 9 11.58 -0.92 -57.40
N LEU A 10 11.58 -0.10 -56.35
CA LEU A 10 11.53 1.36 -56.50
C LEU A 10 12.29 1.98 -55.34
N ALA A 11 13.52 2.41 -55.61
CA ALA A 11 14.34 3.21 -54.71
C ALA A 11 13.86 4.68 -54.79
N PRO A 12 13.42 5.31 -53.71
CA PRO A 12 13.36 6.75 -53.66
C PRO A 12 14.77 7.28 -53.42
N ALA A 13 15.39 7.81 -54.48
CA ALA A 13 16.53 8.72 -54.36
C ALA A 13 16.04 10.00 -53.68
N ILE A 14 16.08 10.02 -52.35
CA ILE A 14 15.89 11.25 -51.57
C ILE A 14 17.21 12.01 -51.68
N ALA A 15 17.25 12.93 -52.64
CA ALA A 15 18.27 13.95 -52.71
C ALA A 15 18.28 14.73 -51.39
N LEU A 16 19.34 14.54 -50.61
CA LEU A 16 19.70 15.40 -49.48
C LEU A 16 19.97 16.82 -50.01
N GLY A 17 18.91 17.61 -50.15
CA GLY A 17 18.99 19.06 -50.22
C GLY A 17 19.18 19.62 -48.81
N LEU A 18 20.38 19.45 -48.25
CA LEU A 18 20.80 20.18 -47.05
C LEU A 18 21.08 21.63 -47.44
N LEU A 19 20.04 22.47 -47.43
CA LEU A 19 20.20 23.92 -47.27
C LEU A 19 19.81 24.27 -45.84
N LEU A 20 20.74 24.01 -44.91
CA LEU A 20 20.72 24.64 -43.60
C LEU A 20 21.35 26.03 -43.73
N PRO A 21 20.67 27.12 -43.32
CA PRO A 21 21.32 28.40 -43.18
C PRO A 21 22.39 28.29 -42.10
N GLY A 22 23.60 28.76 -42.41
CA GLY A 22 24.74 28.69 -41.51
C GLY A 22 24.50 29.45 -40.21
N CYS A 23 24.53 28.71 -39.09
CA CYS A 23 24.99 29.21 -37.81
C CYS A 23 26.33 28.52 -37.55
N SER A 24 27.40 29.31 -37.52
CA SER A 24 28.76 28.88 -37.19
C SER A 24 28.82 28.43 -35.72
N ASN A 25 28.54 27.15 -35.45
CA ASN A 25 28.94 26.51 -34.20
C ASN A 25 29.92 25.39 -34.53
N THR A 26 31.09 25.44 -33.92
CA THR A 26 32.14 24.42 -34.09
C THR A 26 31.67 23.07 -33.52
N VAL A 27 32.28 21.96 -33.96
CA VAL A 27 32.00 20.60 -33.42
C VAL A 27 32.15 20.57 -31.89
N ASP A 28 33.01 21.42 -31.34
CA ASP A 28 33.24 21.53 -29.90
C ASP A 28 32.10 22.26 -29.17
N GLU A 29 31.46 23.26 -29.78
CA GLU A 29 30.25 23.89 -29.25
C GLU A 29 29.04 22.95 -29.26
N GLN A 30 28.87 22.15 -30.32
CA GLN A 30 27.80 21.14 -30.37
C GLN A 30 27.98 20.06 -29.30
N LYS A 31 29.22 19.65 -29.01
CA LYS A 31 29.53 18.72 -27.91
C LYS A 31 29.25 19.36 -26.56
N ALA A 32 29.61 20.63 -26.35
CA ALA A 32 29.36 21.33 -25.11
C ALA A 32 27.85 21.47 -24.84
N GLU A 33 27.06 21.85 -25.84
CA GLU A 33 25.60 21.94 -25.73
C GLU A 33 24.95 20.57 -25.48
N THR A 34 25.41 19.53 -26.18
CA THR A 34 24.94 18.16 -25.96
C THR A 34 25.27 17.66 -24.56
N ASN A 35 26.49 17.90 -24.07
CA ASN A 35 26.88 17.52 -22.70
C ASN A 35 26.07 18.27 -21.65
N ALA A 36 25.82 19.57 -21.85
CA ALA A 36 24.97 20.37 -20.97
C ALA A 36 23.51 19.88 -20.99
N ALA A 37 22.98 19.50 -22.15
CA ALA A 37 21.65 18.91 -22.27
C ALA A 37 21.56 17.56 -21.54
N MET A 38 22.55 16.68 -21.69
CA MET A 38 22.62 15.40 -20.97
C MET A 38 22.70 15.59 -19.46
N ALA A 39 23.51 16.55 -18.98
CA ALA A 39 23.58 16.89 -17.55
C ALA A 39 22.23 17.37 -17.00
N LYS A 40 21.51 18.20 -17.76
CA LYS A 40 20.17 18.69 -17.39
C LYS A 40 19.11 17.58 -17.41
N VAL A 41 19.23 16.62 -18.33
CA VAL A 41 18.37 15.42 -18.33
C VAL A 41 18.65 14.57 -17.10
N GLN A 42 19.91 14.32 -16.77
CA GLN A 42 20.29 13.57 -15.58
C GLN A 42 19.76 14.23 -14.30
N GLU A 43 19.94 15.54 -14.14
CA GLU A 43 19.42 16.30 -13.00
C GLU A 43 17.90 16.17 -12.85
N ARG A 44 17.16 16.23 -13.97
CA ARG A 44 15.71 16.03 -13.97
C ARG A 44 15.29 14.61 -13.61
N MET A 45 16.04 13.60 -14.06
CA MET A 45 15.80 12.21 -13.71
C MET A 45 16.05 11.97 -12.23
N ASP A 46 17.18 12.46 -11.69
CA ASP A 46 17.52 12.35 -10.27
C ASP A 46 16.46 13.04 -9.39
N ALA A 47 16.03 14.25 -9.78
CA ALA A 47 14.97 14.97 -9.07
C ALA A 47 13.61 14.25 -9.14
N ALA A 48 13.27 13.61 -10.26
CA ALA A 48 12.06 12.82 -10.39
C ALA A 48 12.11 11.57 -9.49
N SER A 49 13.23 10.84 -9.49
CA SER A 49 13.46 9.68 -8.62
C SER A 49 13.36 10.06 -7.14
N ALA A 50 13.95 11.19 -6.73
CA ALA A 50 13.88 11.68 -5.35
C ALA A 50 12.44 12.01 -4.91
N ARG A 51 11.62 12.60 -5.80
CA ARG A 51 10.20 12.87 -5.51
C ARG A 51 9.38 11.60 -5.36
N THR A 52 9.62 10.61 -6.22
CA THR A 52 8.95 9.31 -6.09
C THR A 52 9.33 8.63 -4.78
N ALA A 53 10.62 8.66 -4.42
CA ALA A 53 11.12 8.12 -3.16
C ALA A 53 10.43 8.74 -1.93
N ALA A 54 10.39 10.07 -1.86
CA ALA A 54 9.72 10.78 -0.77
C ALA A 54 8.21 10.46 -0.70
N THR A 55 7.57 10.22 -1.84
CA THR A 55 6.13 9.95 -1.91
C THR A 55 5.78 8.60 -1.30
N TRP A 56 6.43 7.52 -1.72
CA TRP A 56 6.10 6.18 -1.20
C TRP A 56 6.52 6.02 0.26
N GLU A 57 7.62 6.64 0.70
CA GLU A 57 8.03 6.64 2.11
C GLU A 57 6.98 7.29 3.01
N SER A 58 6.40 8.42 2.57
CA SER A 58 5.32 9.09 3.29
C SER A 58 4.07 8.21 3.38
N GLU A 59 3.62 7.63 2.26
CA GLU A 59 2.46 6.74 2.26
C GLU A 59 2.69 5.48 3.12
N ARG A 60 3.92 4.93 3.11
CA ARG A 60 4.33 3.81 3.97
C ARG A 60 4.26 4.19 5.44
N ALA A 61 4.76 5.36 5.81
CA ALA A 61 4.71 5.84 7.19
C ALA A 61 3.27 6.00 7.69
N GLU A 62 2.38 6.55 6.87
CA GLU A 62 0.95 6.68 7.20
C GLU A 62 0.28 5.31 7.38
N MET A 63 0.53 4.37 6.47
CA MET A 63 -0.02 3.02 6.56
C MET A 63 0.46 2.29 7.82
N LEU A 64 1.75 2.41 8.16
CA LEU A 64 2.30 1.82 9.38
C LEU A 64 1.68 2.43 10.64
N ARG A 65 1.45 3.74 10.67
CA ARG A 65 0.77 4.40 11.79
C ARG A 65 -0.63 3.83 11.97
N ASP A 66 -1.40 3.72 10.89
CA ASP A 66 -2.78 3.24 10.95
C ASP A 66 -2.86 1.76 11.38
N LEU A 67 -1.96 0.90 10.87
CA LEU A 67 -1.89 -0.51 11.27
C LEU A 67 -1.45 -0.67 12.73
N ARG A 68 -0.49 0.12 13.20
CA ARG A 68 -0.04 0.09 14.61
C ARG A 68 -1.16 0.55 15.54
N GLN A 69 -1.92 1.59 15.17
CA GLN A 69 -3.10 1.99 15.93
C GLN A 69 -4.12 0.85 16.03
N LEU A 70 -4.39 0.15 14.92
CA LEU A 70 -5.32 -0.99 14.91
C LEU A 70 -4.82 -2.14 15.80
N ARG A 71 -3.52 -2.45 15.77
CA ARG A 71 -2.91 -3.44 16.68
C ARG A 71 -3.09 -3.03 18.14
N ASP A 72 -2.82 -1.78 18.47
CA ASP A 72 -2.90 -1.27 19.85
C ASP A 72 -4.35 -1.28 20.36
N ASP A 73 -5.33 -0.96 19.50
CA ASP A 73 -6.75 -1.11 19.79
C ASP A 73 -7.13 -2.57 20.12
N ILE A 74 -6.63 -3.53 19.32
CA ILE A 74 -6.82 -4.97 19.57
C ILE A 74 -6.20 -5.39 20.90
N ASP A 75 -4.99 -4.92 21.21
CA ASP A 75 -4.29 -5.23 22.46
C ASP A 75 -5.01 -4.69 23.70
N ASN A 76 -5.56 -3.48 23.61
CA ASN A 76 -6.39 -2.90 24.68
C ASN A 76 -7.65 -3.74 24.93
N LYS A 77 -8.28 -4.25 23.86
CA LYS A 77 -9.45 -5.12 24.00
C LYS A 77 -9.08 -6.51 24.53
N LEU A 78 -7.96 -7.09 24.12
CA LEU A 78 -7.42 -8.33 24.68
C LEU A 78 -7.16 -8.19 26.19
N THR A 79 -6.56 -7.08 26.61
CA THR A 79 -6.30 -6.78 28.02
C THR A 79 -7.61 -6.70 28.80
N SER A 80 -8.60 -5.97 28.28
CA SER A 80 -9.93 -5.87 28.88
C SER A 80 -10.61 -7.24 28.98
N SER A 81 -10.45 -8.07 27.94
CA SER A 81 -11.02 -9.41 27.88
C SER A 81 -10.41 -10.36 28.90
N ASN A 82 -9.08 -10.35 29.03
CA ASN A 82 -8.37 -11.10 30.05
C ASN A 82 -8.77 -10.68 31.47
N ALA A 83 -8.91 -9.38 31.72
CA ALA A 83 -9.36 -8.87 33.01
C ALA A 83 -10.78 -9.35 33.34
N ARG A 84 -11.67 -9.33 32.34
CA ARG A 84 -13.04 -9.84 32.50
C ARG A 84 -13.04 -11.33 32.82
N LEU A 85 -12.33 -12.15 32.05
CA LEU A 85 -12.20 -13.60 32.29
C LEU A 85 -11.59 -13.94 33.67
N ALA A 86 -10.67 -13.12 34.18
CA ALA A 86 -10.11 -13.31 35.52
C ALA A 86 -11.14 -13.04 36.65
N GLY A 87 -12.21 -12.30 36.34
CA GLY A 87 -13.32 -12.05 37.26
C GLY A 87 -14.10 -13.31 37.62
N LYS A 88 -14.54 -13.40 38.87
CA LYS A 88 -15.37 -14.51 39.38
C LYS A 88 -16.86 -14.36 39.07
N GLY A 89 -17.29 -13.20 38.59
CA GLY A 89 -18.70 -12.85 38.40
C GLY A 89 -19.32 -13.29 37.08
N LEU A 90 -18.55 -13.80 36.12
CA LEU A 90 -19.11 -14.22 34.83
C LEU A 90 -19.86 -15.54 34.93
N LYS A 91 -21.07 -15.57 34.36
CA LYS A 91 -21.80 -16.81 34.11
C LYS A 91 -21.02 -17.69 33.12
N PRO A 92 -21.20 -19.01 33.15
CA PRO A 92 -20.49 -19.91 32.23
C PRO A 92 -20.69 -19.56 30.74
N SER A 93 -21.88 -19.11 30.35
CA SER A 93 -22.16 -18.68 28.97
C SER A 93 -21.39 -17.42 28.57
N GLU A 94 -21.34 -16.41 29.45
CA GLU A 94 -20.61 -15.15 29.21
C GLU A 94 -19.11 -15.39 29.15
N ARG A 95 -18.60 -16.29 29.99
CA ARG A 95 -17.20 -16.71 29.97
C ARG A 95 -16.84 -17.36 28.64
N LYS A 96 -17.67 -18.29 28.15
CA LYS A 96 -17.46 -18.94 26.85
C LYS A 96 -17.46 -17.94 25.70
N ASP A 97 -18.42 -17.01 25.70
CA ASP A 97 -18.49 -15.94 24.69
C ASP A 97 -17.23 -15.06 24.72
N GLU A 98 -16.72 -14.76 25.91
CA GLU A 98 -15.53 -13.93 26.06
C GLU A 98 -14.22 -14.65 25.69
N GLU A 99 -14.13 -15.95 25.97
CA GLU A 99 -13.02 -16.79 25.49
C GLU A 99 -13.01 -16.87 23.95
N ALA A 100 -14.18 -16.99 23.32
CA ALA A 100 -14.31 -16.95 21.87
C ALA A 100 -13.86 -15.60 21.30
N MET A 101 -14.31 -14.49 21.91
CA MET A 101 -13.88 -13.14 21.53
C MET A 101 -12.36 -12.96 21.64
N LYS A 102 -11.75 -13.42 22.74
CA LYS A 102 -10.30 -13.38 22.94
C LYS A 102 -9.55 -14.16 21.86
N ALA A 103 -10.06 -15.32 21.45
CA ALA A 103 -9.47 -16.13 20.38
C ALA A 103 -9.53 -15.41 19.02
N GLU A 104 -10.66 -14.80 18.69
CA GLU A 104 -10.80 -13.98 17.48
C GLU A 104 -9.84 -12.77 17.50
N LEU A 105 -9.83 -12.01 18.60
CA LEU A 105 -8.91 -10.88 18.79
C LEU A 105 -7.44 -11.27 18.58
N SER A 106 -7.03 -12.40 19.13
CA SER A 106 -5.66 -12.90 18.98
C SER A 106 -5.34 -13.27 17.53
N THR A 107 -6.31 -13.84 16.81
CA THR A 107 -6.18 -14.18 15.39
C THR A 107 -6.04 -12.93 14.52
N GLU A 108 -6.86 -11.91 14.78
CA GLU A 108 -6.83 -10.65 14.03
C GLU A 108 -5.57 -9.84 14.33
N LYS A 109 -5.08 -9.86 15.59
CA LYS A 109 -3.77 -9.27 15.94
C LYS A 109 -2.65 -9.83 15.06
N VAL A 110 -2.55 -11.15 14.94
CA VAL A 110 -1.52 -11.81 14.12
C VAL A 110 -1.62 -11.38 12.65
N LYS A 111 -2.83 -11.19 12.12
CA LYS A 111 -3.02 -10.66 10.76
C LYS A 111 -2.48 -9.24 10.63
N VAL A 112 -2.81 -8.35 11.57
CA VAL A 112 -2.31 -6.97 11.57
C VAL A 112 -0.78 -6.93 11.70
N GLU A 113 -0.19 -7.76 12.56
CA GLU A 113 1.27 -7.87 12.70
C GLU A 113 1.94 -8.33 11.40
N ARG A 114 1.34 -9.27 10.67
CA ARG A 114 1.83 -9.65 9.33
C ARG A 114 1.75 -8.49 8.35
N LEU A 115 0.66 -7.73 8.33
CA LEU A 115 0.52 -6.56 7.46
C LEU A 115 1.57 -5.49 7.79
N ILE A 116 1.86 -5.26 9.07
CA ILE A 116 2.94 -4.36 9.49
C ILE A 116 4.27 -4.85 8.93
N ALA A 117 4.58 -6.14 9.07
CA ALA A 117 5.82 -6.71 8.54
C ALA A 117 5.92 -6.61 7.01
N ASP A 118 4.83 -6.86 6.29
CA ASP A 118 4.78 -6.74 4.83
C ASP A 118 5.07 -5.30 4.38
N VAL A 119 4.45 -4.31 5.04
CA VAL A 119 4.69 -2.89 4.79
C VAL A 119 6.11 -2.48 5.20
N GLU A 120 6.63 -3.00 6.31
CA GLU A 120 8.00 -2.73 6.75
C GLU A 120 9.05 -3.26 5.78
N GLY A 121 8.80 -4.42 5.17
CA GLY A 121 9.68 -5.04 4.18
C GLY A 121 9.55 -4.50 2.75
N ALA A 122 8.53 -3.67 2.47
CA ALA A 122 8.32 -3.11 1.15
C ALA A 122 9.38 -2.07 0.77
N ASN A 123 9.81 -2.11 -0.50
CA ASN A 123 10.60 -1.05 -1.14
C ASN A 123 9.79 -0.42 -2.29
N ASP A 124 10.35 0.63 -2.91
CA ASP A 124 9.73 1.38 -4.02
C ASP A 124 9.18 0.45 -5.12
N SER A 125 9.95 -0.54 -5.55
CA SER A 125 9.56 -1.46 -6.64
C SER A 125 8.41 -2.41 -6.28
N THR A 126 8.22 -2.71 -4.99
CA THR A 126 7.15 -3.61 -4.50
C THR A 126 5.98 -2.84 -3.89
N TRP A 127 6.11 -1.52 -3.74
CA TRP A 127 5.23 -0.70 -2.90
C TRP A 127 3.77 -0.78 -3.34
N GLU A 128 3.47 -0.58 -4.62
CA GLU A 128 2.08 -0.56 -5.10
C GLU A 128 1.35 -1.91 -4.91
N SER A 129 2.08 -3.03 -5.01
CA SER A 129 1.52 -4.35 -4.74
C SER A 129 1.21 -4.54 -3.26
N VAL A 130 2.18 -4.22 -2.38
CA VAL A 130 2.02 -4.30 -0.92
C VAL A 130 0.94 -3.34 -0.43
N LYS A 131 0.89 -2.11 -0.94
CA LYS A 131 -0.11 -1.10 -0.61
C LYS A 131 -1.52 -1.60 -0.92
N THR A 132 -1.72 -2.19 -2.09
CA THR A 132 -3.03 -2.70 -2.51
C THR A 132 -3.48 -3.89 -1.67
N SER A 133 -2.60 -4.88 -1.45
CA SER A 133 -2.91 -6.06 -0.63
C SER A 133 -3.17 -5.66 0.83
N THR A 134 -2.35 -4.76 1.37
CA THR A 134 -2.47 -4.28 2.75
C THR A 134 -3.73 -3.48 2.95
N LYS A 135 -4.10 -2.57 2.03
CA LYS A 135 -5.36 -1.82 2.12
C LYS A 135 -6.55 -2.77 2.18
N LYS A 136 -6.62 -3.75 1.30
CA LYS A 136 -7.72 -4.74 1.29
C LYS A 136 -7.80 -5.47 2.62
N ALA A 137 -6.69 -6.02 3.10
CA ALA A 137 -6.65 -6.77 4.34
C ALA A 137 -6.96 -5.89 5.57
N ALA A 138 -6.47 -4.65 5.60
CA ALA A 138 -6.77 -3.70 6.67
C ALA A 138 -8.27 -3.34 6.70
N GLU A 139 -8.92 -3.17 5.56
CA GLU A 139 -10.37 -2.95 5.50
C GLU A 139 -11.17 -4.16 5.98
N ASP A 140 -10.71 -5.39 5.69
CA ASP A 140 -11.33 -6.61 6.22
C ASP A 140 -11.25 -6.65 7.76
N VAL A 141 -10.08 -6.34 8.35
CA VAL A 141 -9.90 -6.29 9.81
C VAL A 141 -10.73 -5.16 10.43
N LYS A 142 -10.77 -3.97 9.82
CA LYS A 142 -11.61 -2.85 10.28
C LYS A 142 -13.09 -3.19 10.25
N SER A 143 -13.55 -3.87 9.19
CA SER A 143 -14.94 -4.33 9.08
C SER A 143 -15.29 -5.32 10.19
N TRP A 144 -14.41 -6.29 10.45
CA TRP A 144 -14.57 -7.20 11.59
C TRP A 144 -14.59 -6.44 12.92
N TRP A 145 -13.69 -5.47 13.13
CA TRP A 145 -13.64 -4.65 14.33
C TRP A 145 -14.93 -3.86 14.57
N SER A 146 -15.52 -3.29 13.51
CA SER A 146 -16.81 -2.59 13.60
C SER A 146 -17.93 -3.53 14.06
N ARG A 147 -18.02 -4.73 13.45
CA ARG A 147 -19.02 -5.74 13.84
C ARG A 147 -18.82 -6.21 15.27
N LEU A 148 -17.57 -6.33 15.72
CA LEU A 148 -17.26 -6.68 17.09
C LEU A 148 -17.79 -5.62 18.07
N LYS A 149 -17.57 -4.33 17.79
CA LYS A 149 -18.11 -3.24 18.63
C LYS A 149 -19.64 -3.25 18.66
N GLU A 150 -20.28 -3.35 17.49
CA GLU A 150 -21.75 -3.40 17.39
C GLU A 150 -22.34 -4.58 18.17
N ASN A 151 -21.69 -5.75 18.14
CA ASN A 151 -22.15 -6.93 18.88
C ASN A 151 -21.96 -6.78 20.39
N VAL A 152 -20.91 -6.08 20.83
CA VAL A 152 -20.71 -5.75 22.24
C VAL A 152 -21.77 -4.75 22.71
N ASP A 153 -21.99 -3.68 21.95
CA ASP A 153 -22.96 -2.63 22.30
C ASP A 153 -24.38 -3.19 22.42
N LYS A 154 -24.82 -4.03 21.45
CA LYS A 154 -26.14 -4.68 21.51
C LYS A 154 -26.32 -5.59 22.72
N LYS A 155 -25.27 -6.29 23.15
CA LYS A 155 -25.33 -7.12 24.37
C LYS A 155 -25.48 -6.22 25.59
N THR A 156 -24.69 -5.15 25.69
CA THR A 156 -24.76 -4.20 26.80
C THR A 156 -26.08 -3.47 26.90
N THR A 157 -26.68 -3.02 25.79
CA THR A 157 -28.00 -2.34 25.82
C THR A 157 -29.10 -3.29 26.27
N ARG A 158 -29.11 -4.52 25.76
CA ARG A 158 -30.10 -5.53 26.18
C ARG A 158 -29.95 -5.91 27.65
N ASP A 159 -28.72 -5.99 28.15
CA ASP A 159 -28.47 -6.32 29.55
C ASP A 159 -28.89 -5.18 30.50
N ALA A 160 -28.91 -3.92 30.04
CA ALA A 160 -29.33 -2.73 30.79
C ALA A 160 -30.85 -2.47 30.79
N ASP A 161 -31.60 -3.12 29.89
CA ASP A 161 -33.06 -3.03 29.81
C ASP A 161 -33.76 -4.18 30.59
N HIS A 162 -32.99 -5.14 31.11
CA HIS A 162 -33.50 -6.37 31.75
C HIS A 162 -33.30 -6.43 33.27
N ASP A 163 -32.74 -5.39 33.90
CA ASP A 163 -32.46 -5.25 35.34
C ASP A 163 -33.66 -4.70 36.14
N GLY A 164 -34.78 -4.41 35.47
CA GLY A 164 -35.98 -3.82 36.08
C GLY A 164 -37.16 -4.79 36.23
N HIS A 165 -37.03 -5.86 37.01
CA HIS A 165 -38.16 -6.58 37.63
C HIS A 165 -37.80 -7.21 38.97
#